data_AF-A0A026W5H2-F1
#
_entry.id   AF-A0A026W5H2-F1
#
_cell.length_a   1.000
_cell.length_b   1.000
_cell.length_c   1.000
_cell.angle_alpha   90.00
_cell.angle_beta   90.00
_cell.angle_gamma   90.00
#
_symmetry.space_group_name_H-M   'P 1'
#
loop_
_entity.id
_entity.type
_entity.pdbx_description
1 polymer ?
#
loop_
_entity_poly.entity_id
_entity_poly.type
_entity_poly.pdbx_seq_one_letter_code
_entity_poly.pdbx_strand_id
1 'polypeptide(L)'
;MDCNASYIGQTKRSLDTRVSEHRRNINGSSKYYSVVSDHRLSQQHDFDWTNPRVLHREEHWRKRQVAEMFYIKLSDNTINLQTDTENLNVVYDNLIRS
;
A
#
# COMPACT_ATOMS: atom_id res chain seq x y z
N MET A 1 -18.25 9.14 -5.13
CA MET A 1 -18.87 7.83 -4.81
C MET A 1 -17.76 6.99 -4.25
N ASP A 2 -17.95 6.38 -3.07
CA ASP A 2 -16.86 5.61 -2.47
C ASP A 2 -16.53 4.37 -3.30
N CYS A 3 -15.24 4.11 -3.48
CA CYS A 3 -14.73 2.93 -4.17
C CYS A 3 -14.16 1.91 -3.17
N ASN A 4 -14.02 0.65 -3.60
CA ASN A 4 -13.49 -0.45 -2.78
C ASN A 4 -11.95 -0.60 -2.92
N ALA A 5 -11.24 0.48 -3.24
CA ALA A 5 -9.81 0.41 -3.44
C ALA A 5 -9.05 0.39 -2.10
N SER A 6 -7.89 -0.26 -2.10
CA SER A 6 -6.99 -0.32 -0.94
C SER A 6 -5.56 0.01 -1.34
N TYR A 7 -4.75 0.47 -0.38
CA TYR A 7 -3.32 0.61 -0.56
C TYR A 7 -2.61 -0.23 0.50
N ILE A 8 -1.64 -1.03 0.07
CA ILE A 8 -0.83 -1.87 0.94
C ILE A 8 0.59 -1.34 0.92
N GLY A 9 1.14 -1.06 2.10
CA GLY A 9 2.50 -0.58 2.23
C GLY A 9 3.13 -1.03 3.54
N GLN A 10 4.46 -1.06 3.59
CA GLN A 10 5.21 -1.31 4.82
C GLN A 10 5.62 -0.01 5.53
N THR A 11 5.96 -0.15 6.81
CA THR A 11 6.67 0.88 7.55
C THR A 11 7.57 0.25 8.62
N LYS A 12 8.75 0.85 8.84
CA LYS A 12 9.57 0.60 10.04
C LYS A 12 9.23 1.56 11.19
N ARG A 13 8.54 2.67 10.89
CA ARG A 13 8.09 3.66 11.88
C ARG A 13 6.78 3.18 12.51
N SER A 14 6.24 3.97 13.45
CA SER A 14 4.87 3.75 13.91
C SER A 14 3.88 3.81 12.73
N LEU A 15 2.77 3.09 12.88
CA LEU A 15 1.69 3.08 11.90
C LEU A 15 1.10 4.49 11.71
N ASP A 16 0.89 5.21 12.81
CA ASP A 16 0.40 6.59 12.80
C ASP A 16 1.29 7.51 11.96
N THR A 17 2.61 7.45 12.16
CA THR A 17 3.53 8.28 11.38
C THR A 17 3.38 8.02 9.88
N ARG A 18 3.28 6.74 9.47
CA ARG A 18 3.13 6.39 8.05
C ARG A 18 1.81 6.93 7.47
N VAL A 19 0.72 6.80 8.21
CA VAL A 19 -0.60 7.34 7.81
C VAL A 19 -0.54 8.87 7.70
N SER A 20 0.06 9.55 8.69
CA SER A 20 0.24 10.99 8.70
C SER A 20 1.07 11.49 7.52
N GLU A 21 2.09 10.75 7.09
CA GLU A 21 2.88 11.06 5.90
C GLU A 21 2.05 11.01 4.62
N HIS A 22 1.20 9.98 4.45
CA HIS A 22 0.29 9.91 3.31
C HIS A 22 -0.69 11.09 3.29
N ARG A 23 -1.31 11.40 4.43
CA ARG A 23 -2.23 12.54 4.55
C ARG A 23 -1.54 13.87 4.23
N ARG A 24 -0.31 14.05 4.69
CA ARG A 24 0.47 15.26 4.41
C ARG A 24 0.83 15.38 2.94
N ASN A 25 1.14 14.27 2.27
CA ASN A 25 1.50 14.26 0.84
C ASN A 25 0.38 14.79 -0.06
N ILE A 26 -0.89 14.60 0.31
CA ILE A 26 -2.07 15.13 -0.43
C ILE A 26 -2.02 16.65 -0.57
N ASN A 27 -1.51 17.35 0.45
CA ASN A 27 -1.40 18.82 0.46
C ASN A 27 -0.04 19.31 -0.08
N GLY A 28 0.78 18.41 -0.60
CA GLY A 28 2.12 18.70 -1.12
C GLY A 28 2.10 19.20 -2.57
N SER A 29 3.28 19.20 -3.19
CA SER A 29 3.40 19.46 -4.63
C SER A 29 2.97 18.24 -5.44
N SER A 30 2.14 18.47 -6.46
CA SER A 30 1.61 17.42 -7.35
C SER A 30 2.68 16.61 -8.07
N LYS A 31 3.88 17.16 -8.25
CA LYS A 31 5.04 16.46 -8.82
C LYS A 31 5.46 15.24 -7.98
N TYR A 32 5.13 15.21 -6.69
CA TYR A 32 5.57 14.19 -5.74
C TYR A 32 4.41 13.46 -5.08
N TYR A 33 3.24 13.44 -5.72
CA TYR A 33 2.13 12.66 -5.20
C TYR A 33 2.45 11.16 -5.22
N SER A 34 2.12 10.52 -4.10
CA SER A 34 2.04 9.08 -4.03
C SER A 34 0.75 8.61 -4.70
N VAL A 35 0.71 7.32 -5.05
CA VAL A 35 -0.51 6.72 -5.63
C VAL A 35 -1.74 6.89 -4.75
N VAL A 36 -1.56 6.93 -3.43
CA VAL A 36 -2.62 7.24 -2.45
C VAL A 36 -3.18 8.64 -2.67
N SER A 37 -2.31 9.64 -2.85
CA SER A 37 -2.72 11.03 -3.08
C SER A 37 -3.38 11.20 -4.44
N ASP A 38 -2.83 10.59 -5.49
CA ASP A 38 -3.41 10.63 -6.84
C ASP A 38 -4.80 9.99 -6.88
N HIS A 39 -4.96 8.83 -6.25
CA HIS A 39 -6.25 8.15 -6.15
C HIS A 39 -7.27 9.02 -5.40
N ARG A 40 -6.92 9.49 -4.20
CA ARG A 40 -7.77 10.36 -3.37
C ARG A 40 -8.26 11.58 -4.14
N LEU A 41 -7.35 12.26 -4.84
CA LEU A 41 -7.68 13.49 -5.59
C LEU A 41 -8.51 13.22 -6.84
N SER A 42 -8.25 12.13 -7.56
CA SER A 42 -9.01 11.77 -8.77
C SER A 42 -10.41 11.25 -8.47
N GLN A 43 -10.57 10.46 -7.39
CA GLN A 43 -11.85 9.86 -7.01
C GLN A 43 -12.69 10.76 -6.09
N GLN A 44 -12.10 11.84 -5.55
CA GLN A 44 -12.75 12.84 -4.70
C GLN A 44 -13.46 12.25 -3.47
N HIS A 45 -12.83 11.25 -2.86
CA HIS A 45 -13.25 10.65 -1.60
C HIS A 45 -12.02 10.30 -0.77
N ASP A 46 -12.19 10.08 0.54
CA ASP A 46 -11.09 9.88 1.47
C ASP A 46 -10.90 8.40 1.84
N PHE A 47 -9.66 8.03 2.17
CA PHE A 47 -9.36 6.76 2.82
C PHE A 47 -9.84 6.78 4.27
N ASP A 48 -10.12 5.61 4.84
CA ASP A 48 -10.24 5.47 6.29
C ASP A 48 -8.86 5.60 6.94
N TRP A 49 -8.51 6.83 7.29
CA TRP A 49 -7.25 7.18 7.95
C TRP A 49 -7.19 6.72 9.41
N THR A 50 -8.33 6.36 10.01
CA THR A 50 -8.44 6.10 11.46
C THR A 50 -8.28 4.62 11.79
N ASN A 51 -8.57 3.74 10.84
CA ASN A 51 -8.53 2.29 11.05
C ASN A 51 -7.62 1.57 10.03
N PRO A 52 -6.32 1.89 9.96
CA PRO A 52 -5.38 1.13 9.13
C PRO A 52 -5.25 -0.32 9.65
N ARG A 53 -5.38 -1.30 8.76
CA ARG A 53 -5.25 -2.72 9.11
C ARG A 53 -3.80 -3.20 9.08
N VAL A 54 -3.33 -3.81 10.17
CA VAL A 54 -2.03 -4.49 10.20
C VAL A 54 -2.17 -5.92 9.66
N LEU A 55 -1.57 -6.20 8.50
CA LEU A 55 -1.62 -7.53 7.86
C LEU A 55 -0.56 -8.49 8.40
N HIS A 56 0.63 -7.97 8.72
CA HIS A 56 1.77 -8.78 9.14
C HIS A 56 2.79 -7.93 9.92
N ARG A 57 3.59 -8.58 10.77
CA ARG A 57 4.70 -7.96 11.52
C ARG A 57 5.95 -8.79 11.30
N GLU A 58 7.01 -8.14 10.84
CA GLU A 58 8.29 -8.77 10.55
C GLU A 58 9.42 -7.76 10.75
N GLU A 59 10.46 -8.17 11.47
CA GLU A 59 11.61 -7.34 11.81
C GLU A 59 12.60 -7.28 10.65
N HIS A 60 12.84 -8.42 10.00
CA HIS A 60 13.77 -8.53 8.88
C HIS A 60 13.23 -7.83 7.64
N TRP A 61 13.97 -6.82 7.19
CA TRP A 61 13.53 -5.96 6.09
C TRP A 61 13.24 -6.71 4.78
N ARG A 62 14.04 -7.74 4.44
CA ARG A 62 13.82 -8.54 3.23
C ARG A 62 12.53 -9.34 3.30
N LYS A 63 12.28 -9.99 4.43
CA LYS A 63 11.05 -10.76 4.64
C LYS A 63 9.82 -9.84 4.64
N ARG A 64 9.93 -8.65 5.23
CA ARG A 64 8.86 -7.64 5.22
C ARG A 64 8.56 -7.12 3.81
N GLN A 65 9.58 -6.93 2.96
CA GLN A 65 9.38 -6.61 1.55
C GLN A 65 8.65 -7.73 0.80
N VAL A 66 9.06 -8.99 1.01
CA VAL A 66 8.36 -10.14 0.41
C VAL A 66 6.91 -10.20 0.87
N ALA A 67 6.64 -9.97 2.16
CA ALA A 67 5.29 -9.91 2.69
C ALA A 67 4.45 -8.79 2.06
N GLU A 68 5.00 -7.58 1.91
CA GLU A 68 4.34 -6.45 1.23
C GLU A 68 3.93 -6.85 -0.20
N MET A 69 4.87 -7.37 -0.99
CA MET A 69 4.59 -7.80 -2.37
C MET A 69 3.55 -8.93 -2.44
N PHE A 70 3.63 -9.89 -1.53
CA PHE A 70 2.69 -11.00 -1.44
C PHE A 70 1.27 -10.51 -1.14
N TYR A 71 1.09 -9.63 -0.15
CA TYR A 71 -0.23 -9.08 0.18
C TYR A 71 -0.79 -8.17 -0.91
N ILE A 72 0.06 -7.43 -1.63
CA ILE A 72 -0.38 -6.67 -2.82
C ILE A 72 -0.94 -7.62 -3.88
N LYS A 73 -0.21 -8.70 -4.20
CA LYS A 73 -0.63 -9.67 -5.23
C LYS A 73 -1.86 -10.49 -4.85
N LEU A 74 -2.05 -10.77 -3.56
CA LEU A 74 -3.20 -11.52 -3.04
C LEU A 74 -4.50 -10.69 -3.02
N SER A 75 -4.41 -9.36 -3.19
CA SER A 75 -5.54 -8.46 -3.02
C SER A 75 -6.04 -7.92 -4.36
N ASP A 76 -7.34 -8.07 -4.65
CA ASP A 76 -7.90 -7.77 -5.97
C ASP A 76 -8.00 -6.27 -6.31
N ASN A 77 -8.12 -5.41 -5.30
CA ASN A 77 -8.44 -3.98 -5.48
C ASN A 77 -7.35 -3.06 -4.93
N THR A 78 -6.08 -3.43 -5.06
CA THR A 78 -4.99 -2.54 -4.63
C THR A 78 -4.72 -1.46 -5.67
N ILE A 79 -4.42 -0.24 -5.21
CA ILE A 79 -3.92 0.84 -6.07
C ILE A 79 -2.39 0.86 -6.14
N ASN A 80 -1.72 -0.15 -5.62
CA ASN A 80 -0.26 -0.25 -5.69
C ASN A 80 0.22 -0.30 -7.14
N LEU A 81 1.44 0.17 -7.38
CA LEU A 81 2.04 0.10 -8.71
C LEU A 81 2.54 -1.32 -8.98
N GLN A 82 2.54 -1.77 -10.24
CA GLN A 82 3.10 -3.08 -10.60
C GLN A 82 4.58 -3.19 -10.17
N THR A 83 5.32 -2.08 -10.28
CA THR A 83 6.70 -1.91 -9.82
C THR A 83 6.90 -2.22 -8.34
N ASP A 84 5.86 -2.08 -7.51
CA ASP A 84 5.93 -2.41 -6.08
C ASP A 84 6.11 -3.92 -5.86
N THR A 85 5.88 -4.76 -6.88
CA THR A 85 5.90 -6.23 -6.78
C THR A 85 6.91 -6.92 -7.70
N GLU A 86 7.70 -6.18 -8.48
CA GLU A 86 8.61 -6.75 -9.49
C GLU A 86 9.69 -7.67 -8.93
N ASN A 87 10.05 -7.50 -7.66
CA ASN A 87 11.10 -8.30 -7.01
C ASN A 87 10.57 -9.58 -6.35
N LEU A 88 9.28 -9.89 -6.50
CA LEU A 88 8.72 -11.14 -5.97
C LEU A 88 9.08 -12.30 -6.89
N ASN A 89 9.67 -13.36 -6.31
CA ASN A 89 10.06 -14.54 -7.07
C ASN A 89 8.82 -15.30 -7.57
N VAL A 90 8.84 -15.75 -8.82
CA VAL A 90 7.77 -16.55 -9.47
C VAL A 90 7.39 -17.82 -8.71
N VAL A 91 8.25 -18.35 -7.84
CA VAL A 91 7.94 -19.49 -6.97
C VAL A 91 6.72 -19.22 -6.07
N TYR A 92 6.45 -17.95 -5.73
CA TYR A 92 5.29 -17.56 -4.93
C TYR A 92 3.99 -17.50 -5.74
N ASP A 93 4.02 -17.57 -7.09
CA ASP A 93 2.83 -17.44 -7.93
C ASP A 93 1.77 -18.52 -7.62
N ASN A 94 2.22 -19.75 -7.33
CA ASN A 94 1.34 -20.86 -6.98
C ASN A 94 0.62 -20.65 -5.64
N LEU A 95 1.19 -19.86 -4.72
CA LEU A 95 0.60 -19.55 -3.43
C LEU A 95 -0.37 -18.37 -3.49
N ILE A 96 -0.28 -17.56 -4.54
CA ILE A 96 -1.11 -16.36 -4.75
C ILE A 96 -2.36 -16.70 -5.56
N ARG A 97 -2.26 -17.66 -6.49
CA ARG A 97 -3.33 -18.03 -7.44
C ARG A 97 -4.25 -19.18 -6.95
N SER A 98 -4.07 -19.67 -5.72
CA SER A 98 -4.80 -20.80 -5.14
C SER A 98 -6.14 -20.41 -4.54
#